data_AF-A0A9Q0DE36-F1
#
_entry.id   AF-A0A9Q0DE36-F1
#
_cell.length_a   1.000
_cell.length_b   1.000
_cell.length_c   1.000
_cell.angle_alpha   90.00
_cell.angle_beta   90.00
_cell.angle_gamma   90.00
#
_symmetry.space_group_name_H-M   'P 1'
#
loop_
_entity.id
_entity.type
_entity.pdbx_description
1 polymer ?
#
loop_
_entity_poly.entity_id
_entity_poly.type
_entity_poly.pdbx_seq_one_letter_code
_entity_poly.pdbx_strand_id
1 'polypeptide(L)'
;MLHHRVGPLRHHHTSEPNPTWLSLRHHHTSEPNPNWLSLRHHHTSEPNPTWLSLRHHHTSEPNPTWLSLRHHHTSEPNPTWLSLRHHHTSEPNPTWLSLRHHHTSEPNPTWLSLRHHHTSEPNPTWLSLRHHHTSEPNPTWLSLRHHHTSEPNPTWLSLRHHHTSEPNPTWLSLRHHHTSEPNPTWLSLRHHHTSEPNPTWLSLRHHHTSEPNPTWLSLRQLF
;
A
#
# COMPACT_ATOMS: atom_id res chain seq x y z
N MET A 1 -7.00 -38.50 -15.82
CA MET A 1 -7.07 -37.72 -14.56
C MET A 1 -5.66 -37.32 -14.15
N LEU A 2 -5.29 -36.06 -14.34
CA LEU A 2 -3.97 -35.52 -13.97
C LEU A 2 -3.88 -35.33 -12.45
N HIS A 3 -3.27 -36.28 -11.74
CA HIS A 3 -2.97 -36.15 -10.32
C HIS A 3 -1.90 -35.08 -10.08
N HIS A 4 -2.31 -33.88 -9.65
CA HIS A 4 -1.40 -32.87 -9.09
C HIS A 4 -0.88 -33.39 -7.73
N ARG A 5 0.37 -33.84 -7.68
CA ARG A 5 1.00 -34.34 -6.45
C ARG A 5 1.37 -33.16 -5.55
N VAL A 6 0.57 -32.88 -4.52
CA VAL A 6 0.97 -31.99 -3.42
C VAL A 6 1.92 -32.79 -2.51
N GLY A 7 3.18 -32.37 -2.42
CA GLY A 7 4.18 -32.99 -1.56
C GLY A 7 4.40 -32.21 -0.26
N PRO A 8 3.80 -32.63 0.87
CA PRO A 8 4.17 -32.15 2.20
C PRO A 8 5.31 -33.02 2.77
N LEU A 9 6.55 -32.53 2.70
CA LEU A 9 7.72 -33.20 3.29
C LEU A 9 7.92 -32.73 4.73
N ARG A 10 8.14 -33.66 5.67
CA ARG A 10 8.22 -33.40 7.11
C ARG A 10 9.50 -34.00 7.73
N HIS A 11 10.66 -33.69 7.14
CA HIS A 11 12.02 -34.21 7.39
C HIS A 11 12.42 -35.40 6.49
N HIS A 12 13.35 -35.16 5.55
CA HIS A 12 14.62 -35.90 5.38
C HIS A 12 15.40 -35.41 4.14
N HIS A 13 16.72 -35.68 4.19
CA HIS A 13 17.77 -35.30 3.24
C HIS A 13 17.49 -35.70 1.78
N THR A 14 17.82 -34.75 0.89
CA THR A 14 18.17 -34.91 -0.54
C THR A 14 17.42 -35.98 -1.32
N SER A 15 16.24 -35.60 -1.81
CA SER A 15 15.73 -36.08 -3.10
C SER A 15 15.24 -34.86 -3.87
N GLU A 16 15.56 -34.77 -5.17
CA GLU A 16 15.13 -33.71 -6.09
C GLU A 16 13.87 -34.12 -6.86
N PRO A 17 12.64 -34.02 -6.30
CA PRO A 17 11.50 -33.74 -7.13
C PRO A 17 11.46 -32.22 -7.38
N ASN A 18 11.20 -31.81 -8.63
CA ASN A 18 10.74 -30.45 -8.96
C ASN A 18 9.20 -30.45 -8.96
N PRO A 19 8.51 -30.42 -7.80
CA PRO A 19 7.06 -30.34 -7.78
C PRO A 19 6.61 -28.95 -8.22
N THR A 20 5.45 -28.87 -8.87
CA THR A 20 4.83 -27.59 -9.23
C THR A 20 4.48 -26.76 -7.98
N TRP A 21 4.24 -27.43 -6.84
CA TRP A 21 3.92 -26.85 -5.54
C TRP A 21 4.74 -27.55 -4.44
N LEU A 22 5.43 -26.77 -3.61
CA LEU A 22 6.13 -27.28 -2.43
C LEU A 22 5.71 -26.51 -1.18
N SER A 23 5.47 -27.26 -0.10
CA SER A 23 5.18 -26.69 1.22
C SER A 23 6.11 -27.32 2.24
N LEU A 24 6.96 -26.50 2.86
CA LEU A 24 7.94 -26.93 3.85
C LEU A 24 7.63 -26.33 5.21
N ARG A 25 7.82 -27.15 6.25
CA ARG A 25 7.61 -26.78 7.65
C ARG A 25 8.87 -27.10 8.44
N HIS A 26 9.52 -26.09 9.02
CA HIS A 26 10.77 -26.18 9.77
C HIS A 26 11.94 -26.75 8.95
N HIS A 27 12.66 -25.87 8.26
CA HIS A 27 13.88 -26.22 7.53
C HIS A 27 14.99 -25.19 7.83
N HIS A 28 16.24 -25.66 7.83
CA HIS A 28 17.41 -24.83 8.12
C HIS A 28 18.09 -24.33 6.83
N THR A 29 18.15 -25.16 5.79
CA THR A 29 18.75 -24.83 4.48
C THR A 29 18.10 -25.71 3.38
N SER A 30 17.59 -25.09 2.32
CA SER A 30 17.13 -25.79 1.11
C SER A 30 17.00 -24.80 -0.05
N GLU A 31 17.36 -25.21 -1.27
CA GLU A 31 17.19 -24.46 -2.54
C GLU A 31 16.12 -25.10 -3.45
N PRO A 32 14.85 -25.22 -3.02
CA PRO A 32 13.82 -25.77 -3.89
C PRO A 32 13.42 -24.75 -4.96
N ASN A 33 13.24 -25.20 -6.21
CA ASN A 33 12.77 -24.37 -7.32
C ASN A 33 11.39 -24.81 -7.89
N PRO A 34 10.32 -24.84 -7.08
CA PRO A 34 8.96 -25.07 -7.57
C PRO A 34 8.38 -23.77 -8.16
N ASN A 35 7.31 -23.86 -8.94
CA ASN A 35 6.56 -22.67 -9.35
C ASN A 35 5.93 -21.94 -8.14
N TRP A 36 5.53 -22.71 -7.12
CA TRP A 36 4.92 -22.21 -5.88
C TRP A 36 5.61 -22.79 -4.65
N LEU A 37 6.12 -21.92 -3.78
CA LEU A 37 6.76 -22.31 -2.51
C LEU A 37 6.08 -21.65 -1.32
N SER A 38 5.80 -22.44 -0.29
CA SER A 38 5.35 -21.96 1.01
C SER A 38 6.29 -22.47 2.11
N LEU A 39 6.88 -21.56 2.89
CA LEU A 39 7.78 -21.88 3.99
C LEU A 39 7.21 -21.40 5.33
N ARG A 40 7.25 -22.28 6.33
CA ARG A 40 6.86 -21.97 7.70
C ARG A 40 8.04 -22.21 8.66
N HIS A 41 8.52 -21.15 9.29
CA HIS A 41 9.69 -21.13 10.20
C HIS A 41 10.98 -21.57 9.51
N HIS A 42 11.74 -20.62 9.00
CA HIS A 42 13.00 -20.84 8.29
C HIS A 42 14.04 -19.81 8.73
N HIS A 43 15.33 -20.19 8.74
CA HIS A 43 16.43 -19.32 9.19
C HIS A 43 17.29 -18.73 8.06
N THR A 44 17.58 -19.47 6.98
CA THR A 44 18.39 -18.98 5.82
C THR A 44 18.07 -19.73 4.52
N SER A 45 17.43 -19.07 3.55
CA SER A 45 17.07 -19.70 2.26
C SER A 45 17.04 -18.67 1.13
N GLU A 46 17.55 -19.04 -0.04
CA GLU A 46 17.46 -18.28 -1.30
C GLU A 46 16.61 -19.02 -2.36
N PRO A 47 15.32 -19.30 -2.10
CA PRO A 47 14.49 -19.97 -3.10
C PRO A 47 14.10 -18.97 -4.21
N ASN A 48 14.08 -19.44 -5.47
CA ASN A 48 13.69 -18.64 -6.64
C ASN A 48 12.40 -19.14 -7.35
N PRO A 49 11.27 -19.34 -6.63
CA PRO A 49 10.02 -19.73 -7.25
C PRO A 49 9.36 -18.53 -7.93
N THR A 50 8.37 -18.77 -8.81
CA THR A 50 7.51 -17.68 -9.31
C THR A 50 6.72 -17.03 -8.17
N TRP A 51 6.25 -17.84 -7.21
CA TRP A 51 5.48 -17.41 -6.05
C TRP A 51 6.07 -17.93 -4.74
N LEU A 52 6.33 -17.02 -3.78
CA LEU A 52 6.84 -17.37 -2.46
C LEU A 52 5.95 -16.81 -1.34
N SER A 53 5.66 -17.65 -0.35
CA SER A 53 4.98 -17.24 0.90
C SER A 53 5.81 -17.63 2.12
N LEU A 54 6.19 -16.67 2.96
CA LEU A 54 6.93 -16.89 4.22
C LEU A 54 6.12 -16.42 5.44
N ARG A 55 5.96 -17.31 6.43
CA ARG A 55 5.15 -16.99 7.63
C ARG A 55 5.97 -16.45 8.82
N HIS A 56 7.21 -16.90 8.98
CA HIS A 56 8.14 -16.52 10.05
C HIS A 56 9.58 -16.78 9.57
N HIS A 57 10.38 -15.74 9.41
CA HIS A 57 11.78 -15.83 8.98
C HIS A 57 12.59 -14.68 9.60
N HIS A 58 13.89 -14.88 9.77
CA HIS A 58 14.81 -13.91 10.39
C HIS A 58 15.70 -13.17 9.38
N THR A 59 16.14 -13.81 8.29
CA THR A 59 17.06 -13.24 7.29
C THR A 59 16.93 -13.97 5.93
N SER A 60 16.28 -13.36 4.95
CA SER A 60 16.15 -13.95 3.60
C SER A 60 16.20 -12.90 2.50
N GLU A 61 16.88 -13.21 1.40
CA GLU A 61 16.90 -12.44 0.14
C GLU A 61 16.24 -13.22 -1.02
N PRO A 62 14.94 -13.57 -0.92
CA PRO A 62 14.28 -14.27 -2.01
C PRO A 62 13.99 -13.31 -3.17
N ASN A 63 14.16 -13.77 -4.41
CA ASN A 63 13.87 -12.99 -5.62
C ASN A 63 12.76 -13.59 -6.51
N PRO A 64 11.56 -13.90 -5.97
CA PRO A 64 10.43 -14.41 -6.76
C PRO A 64 9.75 -13.28 -7.53
N THR A 65 8.93 -13.59 -8.52
CA THR A 65 8.03 -12.60 -9.13
C THR A 65 7.02 -12.05 -8.10
N TRP A 66 6.53 -12.92 -7.21
CA TRP A 66 5.57 -12.58 -6.16
C TRP A 66 6.04 -13.07 -4.78
N LEU A 67 6.09 -12.15 -3.82
CA LEU A 67 6.45 -12.46 -2.43
C LEU A 67 5.37 -12.02 -1.44
N SER A 68 5.02 -12.91 -0.52
CA SER A 68 4.21 -12.58 0.65
C SER A 68 4.91 -12.93 1.96
N LEU A 69 5.06 -11.93 2.85
CA LEU A 69 5.74 -12.03 4.13
C LEU A 69 4.78 -11.67 5.27
N ARG A 70 4.63 -12.58 6.24
CA ARG A 70 3.70 -12.36 7.37
C ARG A 70 4.35 -11.73 8.61
N HIS A 71 5.49 -12.27 9.04
CA HIS A 71 6.27 -11.82 10.19
C HIS A 71 7.75 -11.96 9.87
N HIS A 72 8.47 -10.84 9.83
CA HIS A 72 9.89 -10.80 9.54
C HIS A 72 10.55 -9.65 10.32
N HIS A 73 11.84 -9.80 10.67
CA HIS A 73 12.63 -8.81 11.41
C HIS A 73 13.51 -7.92 10.51
N THR A 74 14.25 -8.49 9.55
CA THR A 74 15.17 -7.76 8.63
C THR A 74 15.29 -8.42 7.24
N SER A 75 14.61 -7.90 6.22
CA SER A 75 14.68 -8.47 4.86
C SER A 75 14.76 -7.38 3.79
N GLU A 76 15.55 -7.64 2.74
CA GLU A 76 15.69 -6.81 1.53
C GLU A 76 15.21 -7.56 0.27
N PRO A 77 13.93 -7.98 0.19
CA PRO A 77 13.44 -8.69 -0.98
C PRO A 77 13.23 -7.73 -2.16
N ASN A 78 13.58 -8.15 -3.37
CA ASN A 78 13.38 -7.40 -4.61
C ASN A 78 12.43 -8.07 -5.65
N PRO A 79 11.21 -8.50 -5.26
CA PRO A 79 10.26 -9.09 -6.19
C PRO A 79 9.56 -8.01 -7.03
N THR A 80 8.90 -8.41 -8.12
CA THR A 80 7.99 -7.48 -8.83
C THR A 80 6.82 -7.05 -7.93
N TRP A 81 6.30 -7.98 -7.12
CA TRP A 81 5.18 -7.74 -6.21
C TRP A 81 5.51 -8.21 -4.79
N LEU A 82 5.35 -7.32 -3.82
CA LEU A 82 5.55 -7.62 -2.40
C LEU A 82 4.32 -7.31 -1.55
N SER A 83 3.94 -8.26 -0.71
CA SER A 83 2.94 -8.05 0.34
C SER A 83 3.54 -8.36 1.73
N LEU A 84 3.47 -7.38 2.63
CA LEU A 84 4.02 -7.44 3.99
C LEU A 84 2.92 -7.19 5.02
N ARG A 85 2.79 -8.08 6.00
CA ARG A 85 1.72 -7.98 7.01
C ARG A 85 2.16 -7.30 8.31
N HIS A 86 3.27 -7.75 8.89
CA HIS A 86 3.85 -7.24 10.13
C HIS A 86 5.37 -7.23 9.98
N HIS A 87 5.97 -6.05 10.03
CA HIS A 87 7.42 -5.88 9.93
C HIS A 87 7.88 -4.71 10.83
N HIS A 88 9.11 -4.79 11.34
CA HIS A 88 9.74 -3.74 12.16
C HIS A 88 10.63 -2.78 11.36
N THR A 89 11.55 -3.27 10.52
CA THR A 89 12.50 -2.46 9.72
C THR A 89 12.81 -3.08 8.34
N SER A 90 12.23 -2.58 7.25
CA SER A 90 12.49 -3.11 5.90
C SER A 90 12.63 -2.00 4.86
N GLU A 91 13.55 -2.18 3.93
CA GLU A 91 13.77 -1.32 2.74
C GLU A 91 13.50 -2.08 1.43
N PRO A 92 12.27 -2.59 1.19
CA PRO A 92 11.99 -3.31 -0.03
C PRO A 92 11.84 -2.35 -1.22
N ASN A 93 12.37 -2.73 -2.39
CA ASN A 93 12.27 -1.95 -3.64
C ASN A 93 11.50 -2.68 -4.78
N PRO A 94 10.27 -3.18 -4.55
CA PRO A 94 9.49 -3.83 -5.60
C PRO A 94 8.81 -2.81 -6.51
N THR A 95 8.35 -3.23 -7.68
CA THR A 95 7.45 -2.38 -8.49
C THR A 95 6.14 -2.08 -7.75
N TRP A 96 5.60 -3.08 -7.05
CA TRP A 96 4.35 -2.98 -6.28
C TRP A 96 4.53 -3.44 -4.84
N LEU A 97 4.14 -2.59 -3.89
CA LEU A 97 4.21 -2.89 -2.47
C LEU A 97 2.85 -2.72 -1.77
N SER A 98 2.49 -3.69 -0.94
CA SER A 98 1.36 -3.60 -0.02
C SER A 98 1.77 -3.88 1.42
N LEU A 99 1.65 -2.89 2.32
CA LEU A 99 1.93 -3.03 3.76
C LEU A 99 0.63 -2.95 4.58
N ARG A 100 0.48 -3.87 5.54
CA ARG A 100 -0.70 -3.89 6.43
C ARG A 100 -0.48 -3.18 7.77
N HIS A 101 0.61 -3.50 8.45
CA HIS A 101 1.01 -2.94 9.73
C HIS A 101 2.53 -2.79 9.77
N HIS A 102 3.03 -1.57 9.95
CA HIS A 102 4.45 -1.26 10.00
C HIS A 102 4.72 -0.13 11.00
N HIS A 103 5.90 -0.11 11.63
CA HIS A 103 6.34 0.94 12.57
C HIS A 103 7.28 1.99 11.93
N THR A 104 8.33 1.59 11.18
CA THR A 104 9.30 2.51 10.53
C THR A 104 9.83 1.98 9.19
N SER A 105 9.36 2.49 8.05
CA SER A 105 9.77 1.99 6.72
C SER A 105 9.91 3.12 5.70
N GLU A 106 10.93 3.05 4.86
CA GLU A 106 11.18 3.95 3.73
C GLU A 106 11.15 3.19 2.38
N PRO A 107 9.99 2.61 2.00
CA PRO A 107 9.92 1.89 0.73
C PRO A 107 9.82 2.87 -0.45
N ASN A 108 10.51 2.57 -1.56
CA ASN A 108 10.47 3.37 -2.79
C ASN A 108 9.91 2.61 -4.03
N PRO A 109 8.71 2.01 -3.96
CA PRO A 109 8.11 1.31 -5.09
C PRO A 109 7.46 2.30 -6.06
N THR A 110 7.18 1.86 -7.29
CA THR A 110 6.32 2.64 -8.20
C THR A 110 4.90 2.78 -7.63
N TRP A 111 4.38 1.73 -7.00
CA TRP A 111 3.04 1.69 -6.40
C TRP A 111 3.09 1.20 -4.95
N LEU A 112 2.49 1.98 -4.04
CA LEU A 112 2.40 1.64 -2.63
C LEU A 112 0.96 1.65 -2.11
N SER A 113 0.59 0.61 -1.37
CA SER A 113 -0.66 0.55 -0.60
C SER A 113 -0.37 0.33 0.88
N LEU A 114 -0.80 1.25 1.75
CA LEU A 114 -0.66 1.14 3.22
C LEU A 114 -2.03 1.09 3.90
N ARG A 115 -2.22 0.10 4.78
CA ARG A 115 -3.48 -0.03 5.53
C ARG A 115 -3.48 0.66 6.89
N HIS A 116 -2.44 0.45 7.69
CA HIS A 116 -2.24 1.06 9.00
C HIS A 116 -0.74 1.33 9.20
N HIS A 117 -0.39 2.59 9.43
CA HIS A 117 0.97 3.02 9.77
C HIS A 117 0.91 4.19 10.75
N HIS A 118 1.97 4.37 11.54
CA HIS A 118 2.14 5.43 12.53
C HIS A 118 3.03 6.57 12.01
N THR A 119 4.14 6.27 11.32
CA THR A 119 5.15 7.23 10.85
C THR A 119 5.89 6.70 9.62
N SER A 120 5.60 7.21 8.42
CA SER A 120 6.31 6.84 7.19
C SER A 120 6.41 8.00 6.22
N GLU A 121 7.55 8.10 5.54
CA GLU A 121 7.82 9.04 4.43
C GLU A 121 8.01 8.29 3.09
N PRO A 122 7.00 7.58 2.58
CA PRO A 122 7.15 6.89 1.32
C PRO A 122 7.10 7.88 0.14
N ASN A 123 7.95 7.67 -0.86
CA ASN A 123 7.98 8.50 -2.08
C ASN A 123 7.68 7.73 -3.39
N PRO A 124 6.55 7.00 -3.49
CA PRO A 124 6.18 6.28 -4.70
C PRO A 124 5.56 7.22 -5.74
N THR A 125 5.48 6.78 -6.99
CA THR A 125 4.67 7.49 -8.00
C THR A 125 3.18 7.49 -7.63
N TRP A 126 2.69 6.37 -7.08
CA TRP A 126 1.31 6.17 -6.67
C TRP A 126 1.22 5.66 -5.24
N LEU A 127 0.44 6.35 -4.40
CA LEU A 127 0.21 5.98 -3.01
C LEU A 127 -1.28 5.83 -2.69
N SER A 128 -1.65 4.74 -2.02
CA SER A 128 -2.96 4.54 -1.43
C SER A 128 -2.85 4.30 0.08
N LEU A 129 -3.56 5.10 0.88
CA LEU A 129 -3.55 5.08 2.34
C LEU A 129 -4.97 4.85 2.88
N ARG A 130 -5.16 3.83 3.73
CA ARG A 130 -6.48 3.52 4.30
C ARG A 130 -6.74 4.18 5.65
N HIS A 131 -5.81 4.06 6.60
CA HIS A 131 -5.86 4.64 7.94
C HIS A 131 -4.46 5.11 8.32
N HIS A 132 -4.30 6.40 8.59
CA HIS A 132 -3.05 6.99 9.05
C HIS A 132 -3.33 8.11 10.07
N HIS A 133 -2.36 8.37 10.96
CA HIS A 133 -2.44 9.40 12.00
C HIS A 133 -1.63 10.67 11.64
N THR A 134 -0.38 10.53 11.16
CA THR A 134 0.53 11.64 10.79
C THR A 134 1.49 11.26 9.65
N SER A 135 1.24 11.69 8.41
CA SER A 135 2.14 11.41 7.28
C SER A 135 2.23 12.58 6.31
N GLU A 136 3.42 12.83 5.77
CA GLU A 136 3.71 13.82 4.73
C GLU A 136 4.18 13.14 3.42
N PRO A 137 3.34 12.30 2.78
CA PRO A 137 3.77 11.65 1.54
C PRO A 137 3.74 12.65 0.37
N ASN A 138 4.74 12.57 -0.51
CA ASN A 138 4.83 13.42 -1.71
C ASN A 138 4.81 12.63 -3.05
N PRO A 139 3.80 11.78 -3.30
CA PRO A 139 3.68 11.04 -4.56
C PRO A 139 3.10 11.92 -5.67
N THR A 140 3.22 11.49 -6.93
CA THR A 140 2.48 12.13 -8.03
C THR A 140 0.96 11.98 -7.84
N TRP A 141 0.52 10.80 -7.36
CA TRP A 141 -0.87 10.46 -7.14
C TRP A 141 -1.09 9.91 -5.72
N LEU A 142 -2.03 10.51 -4.99
CA LEU A 142 -2.40 10.08 -3.63
C LEU A 142 -3.89 9.79 -3.52
N SER A 143 -4.22 8.63 -2.93
CA SER A 143 -5.57 8.29 -2.51
C SER A 143 -5.63 7.99 -1.02
N LEU A 144 -6.52 8.66 -0.29
CA LEU A 144 -6.67 8.60 1.16
C LEU A 144 -8.13 8.26 1.54
N ARG A 145 -8.32 7.22 2.35
CA ARG A 145 -9.69 6.78 2.73
C ARG A 145 -10.18 7.37 4.04
N HIS A 146 -9.39 7.29 5.10
CA HIS A 146 -9.69 7.82 6.44
C HIS A 146 -8.43 8.45 7.02
N HIS A 147 -8.50 9.74 7.34
CA HIS A 147 -7.40 10.49 7.92
C HIS A 147 -7.91 11.56 8.91
N HIS A 148 -7.11 11.87 9.93
CA HIS A 148 -7.38 12.92 10.92
C HIS A 148 -6.68 14.26 10.61
N THR A 149 -5.36 14.27 10.39
CA THR A 149 -4.53 15.49 10.13
C THR A 149 -3.39 15.25 9.12
N SER A 150 -3.52 15.70 7.87
CA SER A 150 -2.45 15.54 6.86
C SER A 150 -2.35 16.74 5.93
N GLU A 151 -1.12 17.09 5.54
CA GLU A 151 -0.78 18.12 4.55
C GLU A 151 -0.08 17.52 3.32
N PRO A 152 -0.73 16.63 2.55
CA PRO A 152 -0.09 16.05 1.38
C PRO A 152 -0.07 17.06 0.21
N ASN A 153 1.04 17.09 -0.54
CA ASN A 153 1.20 17.96 -1.71
C ASN A 153 1.45 17.21 -3.04
N PRO A 154 0.58 16.24 -3.43
CA PRO A 154 0.72 15.53 -4.70
C PRO A 154 0.19 16.36 -5.86
N THR A 155 0.50 15.97 -7.11
CA THR A 155 -0.17 16.54 -8.28
C THR A 155 -1.67 16.23 -8.28
N TRP A 156 -2.03 15.00 -7.89
CA TRP A 156 -3.41 14.51 -7.82
C TRP A 156 -3.74 13.92 -6.46
N LEU A 157 -4.83 14.39 -5.85
CA LEU A 157 -5.30 13.93 -4.55
C LEU A 157 -6.77 13.49 -4.60
N SER A 158 -7.06 12.32 -4.02
CA SER A 158 -8.43 11.86 -3.76
C SER A 158 -8.62 11.52 -2.29
N LEU A 159 -9.55 12.21 -1.62
CA LEU A 159 -9.94 11.93 -0.22
C LEU A 159 -11.39 11.42 -0.13
N ARG A 160 -11.60 10.34 0.63
CA ARG A 160 -12.96 9.77 0.82
C ARG A 160 -13.66 10.26 2.08
N HIS A 161 -13.01 10.20 3.24
CA HIS A 161 -13.54 10.66 4.53
C HIS A 161 -12.44 11.39 5.30
N HIS A 162 -12.68 12.66 5.63
CA HIS A 162 -11.68 13.50 6.29
C HIS A 162 -12.34 14.49 7.26
N HIS A 163 -11.66 14.79 8.37
CA HIS A 163 -12.11 15.75 9.40
C HIS A 163 -11.51 17.16 9.22
N THR A 164 -10.18 17.33 9.14
CA THR A 164 -9.47 18.64 9.02
C THR A 164 -8.22 18.57 8.13
N SER A 165 -8.25 19.12 6.90
CA SER A 165 -7.09 19.09 5.99
C SER A 165 -6.98 20.36 5.13
N GLU A 166 -5.75 20.78 4.87
CA GLU A 166 -5.37 21.88 3.97
C GLU A 166 -4.50 21.38 2.80
N PRO A 167 -5.02 20.51 1.92
CA PRO A 167 -4.22 20.01 0.81
C PRO A 167 -4.11 21.04 -0.32
N ASN A 168 -2.93 21.16 -0.94
CA ASN A 168 -2.67 22.06 -2.07
C ASN A 168 -2.23 21.36 -3.38
N PRO A 169 -2.96 20.34 -3.88
CA PRO A 169 -2.61 19.66 -5.13
C PRO A 169 -3.07 20.46 -6.35
N THR A 170 -2.59 20.11 -7.55
CA THR A 170 -3.16 20.65 -8.79
C THR A 170 -4.62 20.21 -8.98
N TRP A 171 -4.90 18.94 -8.64
CA TRP A 171 -6.22 18.33 -8.76
C TRP A 171 -6.66 17.68 -7.44
N LEU A 172 -7.84 18.04 -6.96
CA LEU A 172 -8.42 17.50 -5.73
C LEU A 172 -9.83 16.93 -5.95
N SER A 173 -10.07 15.72 -5.46
CA SER A 173 -11.41 15.13 -5.35
C SER A 173 -11.74 14.76 -3.90
N LEU A 174 -12.82 15.32 -3.36
CA LEU A 174 -13.32 15.04 -2.00
C LEU A 174 -14.73 14.44 -2.04
N ARG A 175 -14.92 13.30 -1.37
CA ARG A 175 -16.23 12.62 -1.32
C ARG A 175 -17.07 13.00 -0.10
N HIS A 176 -16.51 12.93 1.11
CA HIS A 176 -17.18 13.27 2.37
C HIS A 176 -16.22 14.08 3.25
N HIS A 177 -16.58 15.32 3.58
CA HIS A 177 -15.75 16.21 4.39
C HIS A 177 -16.57 17.01 5.43
N HIS A 178 -16.01 17.24 6.62
CA HIS A 178 -16.58 18.14 7.64
C HIS A 178 -16.08 19.60 7.52
N THR A 179 -14.78 19.90 7.71
CA THR A 179 -14.18 21.27 7.67
C THR A 179 -12.88 21.35 6.83
N SER A 180 -12.89 21.95 5.64
CA SER A 180 -11.69 22.03 4.78
C SER A 180 -11.56 23.37 4.03
N GLU A 181 -10.32 23.84 3.89
CA GLU A 181 -9.92 25.02 3.09
C GLU A 181 -8.95 24.63 1.95
N PRO A 182 -9.37 23.84 0.95
CA PRO A 182 -8.46 23.42 -0.10
C PRO A 182 -8.27 24.53 -1.16
N ASN A 183 -7.03 24.69 -1.64
CA ASN A 183 -6.68 25.67 -2.69
C ASN A 183 -6.08 25.06 -3.99
N PRO A 184 -6.72 24.05 -4.61
CA PRO A 184 -6.20 23.43 -5.84
C PRO A 184 -6.58 24.23 -7.09
N THR A 185 -5.93 23.97 -8.23
CA THR A 185 -6.41 24.50 -9.52
C THR A 185 -7.78 23.94 -9.89
N TRP A 186 -7.99 22.65 -9.65
CA TRP A 186 -9.25 21.94 -9.93
C TRP A 186 -9.76 21.20 -8.69
N LEU A 187 -11.03 21.44 -8.34
CA LEU A 187 -11.68 20.84 -7.18
C LEU A 187 -13.00 20.15 -7.55
N SER A 188 -13.18 18.91 -7.12
CA SER A 188 -14.45 18.19 -7.17
C SER A 188 -14.94 17.79 -5.78
N LEU A 189 -16.10 18.29 -5.37
CA LEU A 189 -16.74 18.02 -4.06
C LEU A 189 -18.07 17.28 -4.23
N ARG A 190 -18.23 16.14 -3.55
CA ARG A 190 -19.51 15.38 -3.58
C ARG A 190 -20.43 15.66 -2.39
N HIS A 191 -19.97 15.48 -1.15
CA HIS A 191 -20.74 15.74 0.07
C HIS A 191 -19.86 16.49 1.08
N HIS A 192 -20.26 17.69 1.52
CA HIS A 192 -19.55 18.43 2.55
C HIS A 192 -20.48 19.26 3.44
N HIS A 193 -20.03 19.50 4.68
CA HIS A 193 -20.74 20.31 5.66
C HIS A 193 -20.29 21.78 5.64
N THR A 194 -19.03 22.07 5.95
CA THR A 194 -18.44 23.43 5.98
C THR A 194 -17.16 23.47 5.14
N SER A 195 -17.09 24.36 4.15
CA SER A 195 -15.87 24.54 3.34
C SER A 195 -15.78 25.93 2.70
N GLU A 196 -14.58 26.49 2.67
CA GLU A 196 -14.23 27.73 1.97
C GLU A 196 -13.18 27.46 0.87
N PRO A 197 -13.53 26.77 -0.23
CA PRO A 197 -12.55 26.45 -1.26
C PRO A 197 -12.32 27.63 -2.21
N ASN A 198 -11.05 27.85 -2.61
CA ASN A 198 -10.66 28.91 -3.56
C ASN A 198 -9.98 28.39 -4.86
N PRO A 199 -10.57 27.43 -5.60
CA PRO A 199 -9.93 26.87 -6.79
C PRO A 199 -10.22 27.68 -8.05
N THR A 200 -9.42 27.51 -9.10
CA THR A 200 -9.77 28.07 -10.43
C THR A 200 -11.06 27.43 -10.97
N TRP A 201 -11.21 26.12 -10.81
CA TRP A 201 -12.38 25.35 -11.26
C TRP A 201 -12.98 24.53 -10.12
N LEU A 202 -14.30 24.66 -9.92
CA LEU A 202 -15.05 23.95 -8.89
C LEU A 202 -16.24 23.17 -9.48
N SER A 203 -16.32 21.88 -9.17
CA SER A 203 -17.50 21.04 -9.41
C SER A 203 -18.09 20.54 -8.09
N LEU A 204 -19.37 20.77 -7.85
CA LEU A 204 -19.98 20.61 -6.53
C LEU A 204 -21.39 20.00 -6.61
N ARG A 205 -21.64 18.90 -5.87
CA ARG A 205 -22.92 18.15 -5.94
C ARG A 205 -23.82 18.33 -4.70
N HIS A 206 -23.38 17.98 -3.49
CA HIS A 206 -24.17 18.12 -2.26
C HIS A 206 -23.40 18.92 -1.20
N HIS A 207 -24.03 19.97 -0.66
CA HIS A 207 -23.44 20.91 0.31
C HIS A 207 -24.48 21.43 1.29
N HIS A 208 -24.05 21.77 2.51
CA HIS A 208 -24.90 22.37 3.55
C HIS A 208 -24.54 23.84 3.82
N THR A 209 -23.27 24.15 4.05
CA THR A 209 -22.73 25.51 4.24
C THR A 209 -21.40 25.64 3.49
N SER A 210 -21.37 26.42 2.41
CA SER A 210 -20.17 26.60 1.59
C SER A 210 -20.09 28.02 1.04
N GLU A 211 -18.91 28.66 1.18
CA GLU A 211 -18.60 29.96 0.57
C GLU A 211 -17.47 29.80 -0.46
N PRO A 212 -17.73 29.20 -1.63
CA PRO A 212 -16.71 29.01 -2.65
C PRO A 212 -16.44 30.30 -3.45
N ASN A 213 -15.18 30.58 -3.80
CA ASN A 213 -14.82 31.72 -4.66
C ASN A 213 -14.02 31.34 -5.94
N PRO A 214 -14.56 30.48 -6.83
CA PRO A 214 -13.82 30.02 -7.99
C PRO A 214 -13.96 30.93 -9.21
N THR A 215 -13.01 30.84 -10.13
CA THR A 215 -13.12 31.47 -11.47
C THR A 215 -14.22 30.81 -12.30
N TRP A 216 -14.42 29.49 -12.15
CA TRP A 216 -15.46 28.71 -12.81
C TRP A 216 -16.15 27.74 -11.85
N LEU A 217 -17.49 27.74 -11.88
CA LEU A 217 -18.34 26.97 -10.97
C LEU A 217 -19.36 26.09 -11.72
N SER A 218 -19.36 24.79 -11.40
CA SER A 218 -20.39 23.83 -11.81
C SER A 218 -21.12 23.28 -10.57
N LEU A 219 -22.42 23.54 -10.48
CA LEU A 219 -23.26 23.14 -9.34
C LEU A 219 -24.36 22.15 -9.78
N ARG A 220 -24.51 21.06 -9.02
CA ARG A 220 -25.61 20.10 -9.20
C ARG A 220 -26.25 19.73 -7.86
N GLN A 221 -27.11 20.61 -7.36
CA GLN A 221 -27.94 20.36 -6.17
C GLN A 221 -29.06 19.37 -6.53
N LEU A 222 -29.15 18.27 -5.79
CA LEU A 222 -30.37 17.45 -5.71
C LEU A 222 -31.00 17.78 -4.36
N PHE A 223 -32.16 18.44 -4.39
CA PHE A 223 -33.04 18.59 -3.23
C PHE A 223 -33.53 17.21 -2.75
#